data_AF-A0AAV0Y4I6-F1
#
_entry.id   AF-A0AAV0Y4I6-F1
#
_cell.length_a   1.000
_cell.length_b   1.000
_cell.length_c   1.000
_cell.angle_alpha   90.00
_cell.angle_beta   90.00
_cell.angle_gamma   90.00
#
_symmetry.space_group_name_H-M   'P 1'
#
loop_
_entity.id
_entity.type
_entity.pdbx_description
1 polymer ?
#
loop_
_entity_poly.entity_id
_entity_poly.type
_entity_poly.pdbx_seq_one_letter_code
_entity_poly.pdbx_strand_id
1 'polypeptide(L)'
;MVKSGYQILLGIQNVLSGDEDGHLPTNYSPDMTSNMKFSPITSVDVERSFSLYKHILSDRRTHMTPEHMEQYIVINCFMRDT
;
A
#
# COMPACT_ATOMS: atom_id res chain seq x y z
N MET A 1 16.70 8.39 14.81
CA MET A 1 15.45 7.72 15.24
C MET A 1 14.60 7.50 13.99
N VAL A 2 14.51 6.28 13.47
CA VAL A 2 13.77 5.97 12.23
C VAL A 2 12.27 6.02 12.56
N LYS A 3 11.50 6.90 11.90
CA LYS A 3 10.03 6.90 12.03
C LYS A 3 9.51 5.55 11.52
N SER A 4 8.56 4.94 12.22
CA SER A 4 7.97 3.68 11.76
C SER A 4 7.26 3.87 10.41
N GLY A 5 7.20 2.80 9.59
CA GLY A 5 6.56 2.86 8.27
C GLY A 5 5.11 3.35 8.34
N TYR A 6 4.37 2.98 9.38
CA TYR A 6 3.01 3.46 9.62
C TYR A 6 2.93 4.98 9.82
N GLN A 7 3.85 5.58 10.59
CA GLN A 7 3.86 7.03 10.83
C GLN A 7 4.20 7.82 9.57
N ILE A 8 5.01 7.24 8.68
CA ILE A 8 5.28 7.82 7.37
C ILE A 8 4.01 7.79 6.50
N LEU A 9 3.30 6.66 6.52
CA LEU A 9 2.08 6.44 5.74
C LEU A 9 0.94 7.36 6.18
N LEU A 10 0.78 7.58 7.50
CA LEU A 10 -0.14 8.57 8.05
C LEU A 10 0.19 9.99 7.61
N GLY A 11 1.47 10.39 7.63
CA GLY A 11 1.86 11.71 7.14
C GLY A 11 1.52 11.91 5.66
N ILE A 12 1.72 10.88 4.84
CA ILE A 12 1.36 10.88 3.42
C ILE A 12 -0.17 10.97 3.24
N GLN A 13 -0.95 10.23 4.03
CA GLN A 13 -2.41 10.30 4.00
C GLN A 13 -2.92 11.70 4.35
N ASN A 14 -2.38 12.34 5.38
CA ASN A 14 -2.79 13.68 5.78
C ASN A 14 -2.57 14.69 4.64
N VAL A 15 -1.40 14.62 3.98
CA VAL A 15 -1.12 15.42 2.78
C VAL A 15 -2.14 15.15 1.67
N LEU A 16 -2.44 13.88 1.36
CA LEU A 16 -3.40 13.51 0.31
C LEU A 16 -4.85 13.89 0.64
N SER A 17 -5.18 14.03 1.92
CA SER A 17 -6.51 14.44 2.39
C SER A 17 -6.69 15.96 2.39
N GLY A 18 -5.61 16.72 2.13
CA GLY A 18 -5.62 18.19 2.17
C GLY A 18 -5.56 18.77 3.58
N ASP A 19 -5.00 18.02 4.54
CA ASP A 19 -4.76 18.51 5.90
C ASP A 19 -3.73 19.65 5.87
N GLU A 20 -4.05 20.79 6.51
CA GLU A 20 -3.23 22.01 6.51
C GLU A 20 -1.87 21.80 7.21
N ASP A 21 -1.82 20.87 8.17
CA ASP A 21 -0.59 20.48 8.87
C ASP A 21 0.16 19.34 8.14
N GLY A 22 -0.37 18.84 7.03
CA GLY A 22 0.19 17.75 6.25
C GLY A 22 1.53 18.12 5.64
N HIS A 23 2.61 17.50 6.12
CA HIS A 23 3.95 17.67 5.55
C HIS A 23 4.49 16.38 4.95
N LEU A 24 4.99 16.48 3.71
CA LEU A 24 5.66 15.38 3.05
C LEU A 24 6.93 15.00 3.82
N PRO A 25 7.13 13.70 4.15
CA PRO A 25 8.38 13.26 4.74
C PRO A 25 9.54 13.51 3.76
N THR A 26 10.73 13.84 4.28
CA THR A 26 11.89 14.36 3.53
C THR A 26 12.36 13.52 2.33
N ASN A 27 11.96 12.24 2.25
CA ASN A 27 12.35 11.32 1.18
C ASN A 27 11.21 10.99 0.19
N TYR A 28 10.07 11.68 0.25
CA TYR A 28 8.92 11.42 -0.61
C TYR A 28 8.67 12.57 -1.56
N SER A 29 8.71 12.29 -2.86
CA SER A 29 8.29 13.24 -3.89
C SER A 29 6.75 13.26 -3.99
N PRO A 30 6.16 14.35 -4.51
CA PRO A 30 4.72 14.42 -4.76
C PRO A 30 4.19 13.27 -5.63
N ASP A 31 4.99 12.82 -6.61
CA ASP A 31 4.67 11.66 -7.46
C ASP A 31 4.54 10.37 -6.64
N MET A 32 5.55 10.07 -5.81
CA MET A 32 5.56 8.90 -4.93
C MET A 32 4.39 8.94 -3.93
N THR A 33 4.05 10.12 -3.43
CA THR A 33 2.91 10.32 -2.54
C THR A 33 1.59 10.07 -3.26
N SER A 34 1.44 10.54 -4.50
CA SER A 34 0.22 10.29 -5.29
C SER A 34 -0.01 8.78 -5.53
N ASN A 35 1.07 8.02 -5.73
CA ASN A 35 1.03 6.57 -5.87
C ASN A 35 0.58 5.83 -4.59
N MET A 36 0.62 6.49 -3.43
CA MET A 36 0.20 5.91 -2.14
C MET A 36 -1.26 6.17 -1.77
N LYS A 37 -2.05 6.81 -2.64
CA LYS A 37 -3.47 7.14 -2.40
C LYS A 37 -4.33 5.95 -1.98
N PHE A 38 -4.02 4.76 -2.47
CA PHE A 38 -4.77 3.54 -2.20
C PHE A 38 -4.08 2.61 -1.19
N SER A 39 -3.05 3.12 -0.51
CA SER A 39 -2.33 2.34 0.48
C SER A 39 -3.23 2.02 1.68
N PRO A 40 -3.25 0.76 2.17
CA PRO A 40 -4.09 0.37 3.28
C PRO A 40 -3.60 1.00 4.59
N ILE A 41 -4.43 1.88 5.17
CA ILE A 41 -4.13 2.53 6.46
C ILE A 41 -4.82 1.80 7.61
N THR A 42 -6.02 1.25 7.38
CA THR A 42 -6.79 0.58 8.42
C THR A 42 -6.46 -0.92 8.48
N SER A 43 -6.53 -1.53 9.66
CA SER A 43 -6.33 -2.98 9.83
C SER A 43 -7.30 -3.79 8.97
N VAL A 44 -8.52 -3.27 8.78
CA VAL A 44 -9.54 -3.88 7.93
C VAL A 44 -9.11 -3.94 6.46
N ASP A 45 -8.44 -2.90 5.96
CA ASP A 45 -7.89 -2.87 4.60
C ASP A 45 -6.75 -3.88 4.44
N VAL A 46 -5.90 -3.99 5.46
CA VAL A 46 -4.83 -4.98 5.52
C VAL A 46 -5.43 -6.39 5.50
N GLU A 47 -6.38 -6.70 6.39
CA GLU A 47 -7.04 -8.02 6.45
C GLU A 47 -7.72 -8.41 5.14
N ARG A 48 -8.42 -7.48 4.48
CA ARG A 48 -9.00 -7.73 3.15
C ARG A 48 -7.92 -8.04 2.12
N SER A 49 -6.84 -7.27 2.10
CA SER A 49 -5.72 -7.49 1.17
C SER A 49 -5.08 -8.86 1.41
N PHE A 50 -4.85 -9.24 2.67
CA PHE A 50 -4.32 -10.56 3.04
C PHE A 50 -5.29 -11.71 2.70
N SER A 51 -6.60 -11.49 2.84
CA SER A 51 -7.62 -12.48 2.46
C SER A 51 -7.62 -12.74 0.94
N LEU A 52 -7.40 -11.69 0.16
CA LEU A 52 -7.23 -11.77 -1.29
C LEU A 52 -5.92 -12.49 -1.65
N TYR A 53 -4.82 -12.13 -0.96
CA TYR A 53 -3.52 -12.78 -1.13
C TYR A 53 -3.51 -14.25 -0.70
N LYS A 54 -4.40 -14.69 0.18
CA LYS A 54 -4.54 -16.13 0.54
C LYS A 54 -4.75 -17.01 -0.69
N HIS A 55 -5.43 -16.52 -1.72
CA HIS A 55 -5.63 -17.25 -2.98
C HIS A 55 -4.38 -17.23 -3.87
N ILE A 56 -3.60 -16.15 -3.81
CA ILE A 56 -2.33 -15.99 -4.54
C ILE A 56 -1.23 -16.86 -3.91
N LEU A 57 -1.15 -16.87 -2.58
CA LEU A 57 -0.14 -17.56 -1.77
C LEU A 57 -0.49 -19.01 -1.42
N SER A 58 -1.59 -19.54 -1.97
CA SER A 58 -1.93 -20.95 -1.74
C SER A 58 -0.95 -21.88 -2.46
N ASP A 59 -0.70 -23.06 -1.89
CA ASP A 59 0.22 -24.09 -2.41
C ASP A 59 -0.10 -24.58 -3.84
N ARG A 60 -1.26 -24.16 -4.39
CA ARG A 60 -1.66 -24.44 -5.77
C ARG A 60 -0.81 -23.73 -6.82
N ARG A 61 0.06 -22.78 -6.44
CA ARG A 61 0.99 -22.11 -7.36
C ARG A 61 2.44 -22.53 -7.06
N THR A 62 2.91 -23.55 -7.77
CA THR A 62 4.25 -24.12 -7.59
C THR A 62 5.38 -23.32 -8.27
N HIS A 63 5.05 -22.25 -9.01
CA HIS A 63 6.01 -21.45 -9.81
C HIS A 63 5.86 -19.93 -9.63
N MET A 64 5.50 -19.47 -8.41
CA MET A 64 5.44 -18.03 -8.15
C MET A 64 6.83 -17.48 -7.87
N THR A 65 7.25 -16.49 -8.66
CA THR A 65 8.52 -15.76 -8.46
C THR A 65 8.23 -14.43 -7.74
N PRO A 66 9.25 -13.75 -7.19
CA PRO A 66 9.08 -12.44 -6.59
C PRO A 66 8.45 -11.41 -7.54
N GLU A 67 8.83 -11.41 -8.82
CA GLU A 67 8.29 -10.50 -9.83
C GLU A 67 6.79 -10.75 -10.08
N HIS A 68 6.40 -12.03 -10.16
CA HIS A 68 4.98 -12.39 -10.23
C HIS A 68 4.23 -11.90 -8.98
N MET A 69 4.84 -12.03 -7.80
CA MET A 69 4.25 -11.59 -6.54
C MET A 69 4.01 -10.07 -6.54
N GLU A 70 4.98 -9.27 -6.99
CA GLU A 70 4.84 -7.81 -7.14
C GLU A 70 3.69 -7.44 -8.08
N GLN A 71 3.60 -8.09 -9.24
CA GLN A 71 2.51 -7.87 -10.20
C GLN A 71 1.14 -8.22 -9.60
N TYR A 72 1.04 -9.36 -8.91
CA TYR A 72 -0.20 -9.77 -8.24
C TYR A 72 -0.61 -8.79 -7.16
N ILE A 73 0.34 -8.27 -6.37
CA ILE A 73 0.08 -7.26 -5.35
C ILE A 73 -0.45 -5.97 -6.00
N VAL A 74 0.19 -5.49 -7.06
CA VAL A 74 -0.23 -4.26 -7.77
C VAL A 74 -1.64 -4.41 -8.35
N ILE A 75 -1.93 -5.48 -9.08
CA ILE A 75 -3.25 -5.72 -9.69
C ILE A 75 -4.35 -5.74 -8.64
N ASN A 76 -4.12 -6.44 -7.53
CA ASN A 76 -5.11 -6.58 -6.47
C ASN A 76 -5.29 -5.30 -5.63
N CYS A 77 -4.31 -4.41 -5.64
CA CYS A 77 -4.45 -3.07 -5.05
C CYS A 77 -5.33 -2.16 -5.92
N PHE A 78 -5.20 -2.21 -7.26
CA PHE A 78 -5.95 -1.39 -8.21
C PHE A 78 -7.41 -1.81 -8.43
N MET A 79 -7.72 -3.11 -8.33
CA MET A 79 -9.08 -3.62 -8.56
C MET A 79 -10.09 -3.22 -7.46
N ARG A 80 -9.68 -2.46 -6.43
CA ARG A 80 -10.59 -1.92 -5.40
C ARG A 80 -11.40 -0.71 -5.86
N ASP A 81 -11.04 -0.06 -6.96
CA ASP A 81 -11.60 1.25 -7.38
C ASP A 81 -12.47 1.23 -8.66
N THR A 82 -12.76 0.04 -9.20
CA THR A 82 -13.75 -0.18 -10.30
C THR A 82 -14.94 -0.96 -9.80
#